data_AF-A0A2J8KU79-F1
#
_entry.id   AF-A0A2J8KU79-F1
#
_cell.length_a   1.000
_cell.length_b   1.000
_cell.length_c   1.000
_cell.angle_alpha   90.00
_cell.angle_beta   90.00
_cell.angle_gamma   90.00
#
_symmetry.space_group_name_H-M   'P 1'
#
loop_
_entity.id
_entity.type
_entity.pdbx_description
1 polymer ?
#
loop_
_entity_poly.entity_id
_entity_poly.type
_entity_poly.pdbx_seq_one_letter_code
_entity_poly.pdbx_strand_id
1 'polypeptide(L)' 'VDLVPGGDRQSPINIRWRDSVYDPGLKPLTISYDPATCLHVWNNGYSFLVEFEDSTDKS' A
#
# COMPACT_ATOMS: atom_id res chain seq x y z
N VAL A 1 -7.58 -7.46 28.88
CA VAL A 1 -7.05 -8.63 28.14
C VAL A 1 -6.74 -8.14 26.75
N ASP A 2 -5.49 -7.73 26.52
CA ASP A 2 -5.08 -7.15 25.25
C ASP A 2 -5.05 -8.26 24.20
N LEU A 3 -6.05 -8.25 23.32
CA LEU A 3 -6.06 -9.07 22.12
C LEU A 3 -5.05 -8.44 21.16
N VAL A 4 -3.78 -8.79 21.31
CA VAL A 4 -2.78 -8.53 20.26
C VAL A 4 -3.32 -9.21 18.99
N PRO A 5 -3.48 -8.47 17.86
CA PRO A 5 -3.90 -9.07 16.61
C PRO A 5 -2.93 -10.20 16.23
N GLY A 6 -3.35 -11.45 16.42
CA GLY A 6 -2.49 -12.63 16.34
C GLY A 6 -2.63 -13.41 15.03
N GLY A 7 -3.01 -12.75 13.94
CA GLY A 7 -3.17 -13.43 12.64
C GLY A 7 -1.83 -13.84 12.03
N ASP A 8 -1.79 -14.97 11.32
CA ASP A 8 -0.56 -15.54 10.73
C ASP A 8 0.07 -14.69 9.60
N ARG A 9 -0.58 -13.58 9.20
CA ARG A 9 -0.20 -12.73 8.05
C ARG A 9 -0.20 -11.24 8.39
N GLN A 10 0.28 -10.88 9.57
CA GLN A 10 0.43 -9.47 9.98
C GLN A 10 1.60 -8.79 9.25
N SER A 11 1.38 -7.52 8.88
CA SER A 11 2.42 -6.58 8.42
C SER A 11 2.66 -5.52 9.50
N PRO A 12 3.85 -4.86 9.53
CA PRO A 12 4.99 -5.04 8.65
C PRO A 12 5.80 -6.32 8.96
N ILE A 13 6.60 -6.77 8.00
CA ILE A 13 7.58 -7.86 8.19
C ILE A 13 9.01 -7.39 7.91
N ASN A 14 9.98 -8.09 8.51
CA ASN A 14 11.39 -7.91 8.15
C ASN A 14 11.70 -8.70 6.88
N ILE A 15 11.87 -8.00 5.74
CA ILE A 15 12.23 -8.63 4.47
C ILE A 15 13.69 -9.08 4.51
N ARG A 16 13.90 -10.39 4.63
CA ARG A 16 15.22 -11.01 4.49
C ARG A 16 15.46 -11.36 3.03
N TRP A 17 16.31 -10.58 2.35
CA TRP A 17 16.54 -10.73 0.90
C TRP A 17 16.96 -12.15 0.47
N ARG A 18 17.64 -12.92 1.34
CA ARG A 18 18.02 -14.31 1.08
C ARG A 18 16.85 -15.29 1.10
N ASP A 19 15.77 -14.93 1.80
CA ASP A 19 14.54 -15.71 1.90
C ASP A 19 13.55 -15.29 0.80
N SER A 20 13.83 -14.21 0.07
CA SER A 20 13.03 -13.78 -1.08
C SER A 20 13.21 -14.75 -2.25
N VAL A 21 12.09 -15.08 -2.92
CA VAL A 21 12.07 -15.95 -4.10
C VAL A 21 12.01 -15.09 -5.35
N TYR A 22 12.96 -15.27 -6.27
CA TYR A 22 12.88 -14.65 -7.60
C TYR A 22 11.80 -15.34 -8.43
N ASP A 23 10.81 -14.57 -8.87
CA ASP A 23 9.77 -15.03 -9.78
C ASP A 23 9.94 -14.35 -11.15
N PRO A 24 10.48 -15.05 -12.16
CA PRO A 24 10.68 -14.51 -13.52
C PRO A 24 9.36 -14.31 -14.28
N GLY A 25 8.24 -14.83 -13.79
CA GLY A 25 6.92 -14.66 -14.39
C GLY A 25 6.26 -13.33 -14.05
N LEU A 26 6.79 -12.58 -13.07
CA LEU A 26 6.26 -11.26 -12.72
C LEU A 26 6.45 -10.26 -13.87
N LYS A 27 5.36 -9.61 -14.27
CA LYS A 27 5.39 -8.52 -15.24
C LYS A 27 6.05 -7.28 -14.62
N PRO A 28 6.68 -6.40 -15.43
CA PRO A 28 7.14 -5.11 -14.96
C PRO A 28 6.00 -4.32 -14.31
N LEU A 29 6.29 -3.65 -13.19
CA LEU A 29 5.36 -2.73 -12.54
C LEU A 29 5.39 -1.40 -13.31
N THR A 30 4.24 -0.99 -13.86
CA THR A 30 4.04 0.33 -14.47
C THR A 30 3.22 1.19 -13.52
N ILE A 31 3.64 2.43 -13.32
CA ILE A 31 2.93 3.41 -12.50
C ILE A 31 2.46 4.52 -13.43
N SER A 32 1.16 4.80 -13.41
CA SER A 32 0.50 5.88 -14.12
C SER A 32 -0.43 6.57 -13.12
N TYR A 33 -0.36 7.90 -13.05
CA TYR A 33 -1.14 8.69 -12.11
C TYR A 33 -1.73 9.89 -12.84
N ASP A 34 -3.02 10.11 -12.67
CA ASP A 34 -3.69 11.34 -13.09
C ASP A 34 -3.68 12.33 -11.90
N PRO A 35 -2.89 13.42 -11.96
CA PRO A 35 -2.81 14.39 -10.87
C PRO A 35 -4.15 15.10 -10.61
N ALA A 36 -5.09 15.09 -11.56
CA ALA A 36 -6.42 15.67 -11.38
C ALA A 36 -7.34 14.83 -10.48
N THR A 37 -6.93 13.63 -10.08
CA THR A 37 -7.69 12.77 -9.16
C THR A 37 -7.46 13.10 -7.68
N CYS A 38 -6.48 13.95 -7.35
CA CYS A 38 -6.24 14.37 -5.96
C CYS A 38 -7.44 15.15 -5.40
N LEU A 39 -7.97 14.72 -4.24
CA LEU A 39 -9.14 15.32 -3.61
C LEU A 39 -8.76 16.27 -2.49
N HIS A 40 -8.14 15.76 -1.41
CA HIS A 40 -7.74 16.58 -0.27
C HIS A 40 -6.65 15.92 0.57
N VAL A 41 -6.00 16.75 1.40
CA VAL A 41 -5.06 16.32 2.43
C VAL A 41 -5.68 16.52 3.79
N TRP A 42 -5.62 15.51 4.67
CA TRP A 42 -6.09 15.65 6.05
C TRP A 42 -5.15 15.01 7.08
N ASN A 43 -5.29 15.44 8.32
CA ASN A 43 -4.65 14.83 9.49
C ASN A 43 -5.73 14.10 10.30
N ASN A 44 -5.59 12.78 10.44
CA ASN A 44 -6.56 11.96 11.20
C ASN A 44 -6.16 11.72 12.67
N GLY A 45 -5.11 12.39 13.16
CA GLY A 45 -4.53 12.22 14.49
C GLY A 45 -3.42 11.15 14.58
N TYR A 46 -3.19 10.37 13.52
CA TYR A 46 -2.16 9.33 13.45
C TYR A 46 -1.16 9.57 12.30
N SER A 47 -1.65 10.06 11.17
CA SER A 47 -0.85 10.39 9.99
C SER A 47 -1.49 11.53 9.19
N PHE A 48 -0.72 12.05 8.23
CA PHE A 48 -1.25 12.87 7.15
C PHE A 48 -1.58 11.96 5.97
N LEU A 49 -2.80 12.07 5.45
CA LEU A 49 -3.28 11.28 4.32
C LEU A 49 -3.58 12.21 3.16
N VAL A 50 -3.35 11.71 1.95
CA VAL A 50 -3.77 12.31 0.69
C VAL A 50 -4.79 11.37 0.07
N GLU A 51 -5.98 11.86 -0.23
CA GLU A 51 -7.04 11.07 -0.86
C GLU A 51 -7.10 11.35 -2.37
N PHE A 52 -7.34 10.29 -3.15
CA PHE A 52 -7.51 10.35 -4.60
C PHE A 52 -8.84 9.69 -4.98
N GLU A 53 -9.46 10.19 -6.05
CA GLU A 53 -10.68 9.62 -6.63
C GLU A 53 -10.40 8.26 -7.28
N ASP A 54 -10.98 7.18 -6.75
CA ASP A 54 -10.73 5.80 -7.16
C ASP A 54 -11.97 5.09 -7.77
N SER A 55 -13.10 5.79 -7.93
CA SER A 55 -14.32 5.19 -8.49
C SER A 55 -14.25 4.90 -9.99
N THR A 56 -13.25 5.43 -10.70
CA THR A 56 -13.05 5.27 -12.15
C THR A 56 -11.59 5.00 -12.47
N ASP A 57 -11.34 4.23 -13.53
CA ASP A 57 -10.00 3.91 -14.01
C ASP A 57 -9.39 5.10 -14.79
N LYS A 58 -8.75 6.00 -14.05
CA LYS A 58 -8.07 7.20 -14.59
C LYS A 58 -6.55 7.12 -14.49
N SER A 59 -5.98 6.00 -14.04
CA SER A 59 -4.55 5.92 -13.66
C SER A 59 -4.00 4.52 -13.85
#